data_AF-A6KIS7-F1
#
_entry.id   AF-A6KIS7-F1
#
_cell.length_a   1.000
_cell.length_b   1.000
_cell.length_c   1.000
_cell.angle_alpha   90.00
_cell.angle_beta   90.00
_cell.angle_gamma   90.00
#
_symmetry.space_group_name_H-M   'P 1'
#
loop_
_entity.id
_entity.type
_entity.pdbx_description
1 polymer ?
#
loop_
_entity_poly.entity_id
_entity_poly.type
_entity_poly.pdbx_seq_one_letter_code
_entity_poly.pdbx_strand_id
1 'polypeptide(L)'
;MKKLKEVTDRKKISILKNIDEKLTEAARKLGYSLEQRTVKMRQRDKKVVTKTFHGAGLVVPVDKNDVGYRELPETDADLKKICKAIVDAASDEERLKAFAPIQEMMTFVQFANDECDYGMGLELGMDLFCYGSHYFHKVAGQLLPLAYNLLKRDLFAKIIEDHLASRSEEDIDQLAGEPAVL
;
A
#
# COMPACT_ATOMS: atom_id res chain seq x y z
N MET A 1 -15.73 9.92 -15.81
CA MET A 1 -16.89 10.32 -16.66
C MET A 1 -18.18 9.50 -16.47
N LYS A 2 -18.24 8.42 -15.67
CA LYS A 2 -19.50 7.69 -15.44
C LYS A 2 -20.52 8.44 -14.55
N LYS A 3 -20.06 9.15 -13.51
CA LYS A 3 -20.95 9.83 -12.53
C LYS A 3 -21.85 10.94 -13.08
N LEU A 4 -21.43 11.73 -14.07
CA LEU A 4 -22.32 12.76 -14.66
C LEU A 4 -23.50 12.12 -15.41
N LYS A 5 -23.30 10.92 -15.98
CA LYS A 5 -24.35 10.16 -16.68
C LYS A 5 -25.37 9.54 -15.71
N GLU A 6 -25.04 9.46 -14.43
CA GLU A 6 -25.91 8.94 -13.35
C GLU A 6 -26.79 10.05 -12.73
N VAL A 7 -26.50 11.33 -13.01
CA VAL A 7 -27.29 12.47 -12.52
C VAL A 7 -28.46 12.75 -13.46
N THR A 8 -29.67 12.77 -12.94
CA THR A 8 -30.90 13.06 -13.70
C THR A 8 -31.40 14.50 -13.56
N ASP A 9 -31.01 15.20 -12.49
CA ASP A 9 -31.41 16.58 -12.23
C ASP A 9 -30.72 17.58 -13.18
N ARG A 10 -31.53 18.31 -13.95
CA ARG A 10 -31.05 19.24 -15.00
C ARG A 10 -30.28 20.42 -14.43
N LYS A 11 -30.67 20.96 -13.27
CA LYS A 11 -29.97 22.08 -12.64
C LYS A 11 -28.58 21.65 -12.17
N LYS A 12 -28.48 20.49 -11.54
CA LYS A 12 -27.23 19.89 -11.08
C LYS A 12 -26.29 19.55 -12.25
N ILE A 13 -26.83 19.04 -13.37
CA ILE A 13 -26.06 18.83 -14.60
C ILE A 13 -25.47 20.15 -15.11
N SER A 14 -26.25 21.23 -15.13
CA SER A 14 -25.78 22.54 -15.59
C SER A 14 -24.64 23.08 -14.71
N ILE A 15 -24.77 22.95 -13.38
CA ILE A 15 -23.72 23.35 -12.43
C ILE A 15 -22.45 22.53 -12.65
N LEU A 16 -22.57 21.20 -12.78
CA LEU A 16 -21.42 20.32 -12.99
C LEU A 16 -20.71 20.59 -14.32
N LYS A 17 -21.44 20.92 -15.39
CA LYS A 17 -20.86 21.31 -16.68
C LYS A 17 -20.05 22.61 -16.58
N ASN A 18 -20.58 23.62 -15.88
CA ASN A 18 -19.85 24.87 -15.65
C ASN A 18 -18.56 24.63 -14.84
N ILE A 19 -18.59 23.72 -13.85
CA ILE A 19 -17.38 23.34 -13.10
C ILE A 19 -16.39 22.61 -14.01
N ASP A 20 -16.85 21.66 -14.83
CA ASP A 20 -16.02 20.91 -15.78
C ASP A 20 -15.31 21.82 -16.79
N GLU A 21 -16.01 22.81 -17.33
CA GLU A 21 -15.45 23.84 -18.21
C GLU A 21 -14.35 24.66 -17.52
N LYS A 22 -14.62 25.13 -16.29
CA LYS A 22 -13.64 25.88 -15.50
C LYS A 22 -12.40 25.05 -15.14
N LEU A 23 -12.59 23.78 -14.77
CA LEU A 23 -11.49 22.85 -14.50
C LEU A 23 -10.66 22.59 -15.75
N THR A 24 -11.31 22.37 -16.90
CA THR A 24 -10.65 22.12 -18.18
C THR A 24 -9.82 23.33 -18.62
N GLU A 25 -10.38 24.54 -18.50
CA GLU A 25 -9.67 25.77 -18.84
C GLU A 25 -8.48 26.02 -17.92
N ALA A 26 -8.65 25.81 -16.60
CA ALA A 26 -7.56 25.93 -15.64
C ALA A 26 -6.43 24.92 -15.93
N ALA A 27 -6.77 23.66 -16.19
CA ALA A 27 -5.81 22.63 -16.54
C ALA A 27 -5.06 22.97 -17.83
N ARG A 28 -5.76 23.48 -18.85
CA ARG A 28 -5.13 23.93 -20.11
C ARG A 28 -4.14 25.06 -19.86
N LYS A 29 -4.55 26.09 -19.11
CA LYS A 29 -3.68 27.25 -18.77
C LYS A 29 -2.43 26.83 -18.01
N LEU A 30 -2.54 25.83 -17.13
CA LEU A 30 -1.43 25.31 -16.32
C LEU A 30 -0.62 24.21 -17.02
N GLY A 31 -1.06 23.75 -18.20
CA GLY A 31 -0.40 22.67 -18.94
C GLY A 31 -0.54 21.29 -18.31
N TYR A 32 -1.61 21.05 -17.52
CA TYR A 32 -1.86 19.74 -16.92
C TYR A 32 -2.65 18.82 -17.86
N SER A 33 -2.17 17.58 -18.00
CA SER A 33 -2.89 16.53 -18.71
C SER A 33 -4.08 16.04 -17.86
N LEU A 34 -5.25 15.93 -18.49
CA LEU A 34 -6.47 15.36 -17.89
C LEU A 34 -6.66 13.88 -18.23
N GLU A 35 -5.65 13.24 -18.83
CA GLU A 35 -5.68 11.82 -19.14
C GLU A 35 -5.66 10.97 -17.88
N GLN A 36 -6.48 9.91 -17.85
CA GLN A 36 -6.50 8.99 -16.72
C GLN A 36 -5.14 8.29 -16.49
N ARG A 37 -4.39 8.04 -17.58
CA ARG A 37 -3.04 7.47 -17.54
C ARG A 37 -2.08 8.25 -18.45
N THR A 38 -1.28 9.11 -17.84
CA THR A 38 -0.27 9.93 -18.54
C THR A 38 0.94 9.11 -19.02
N VAL A 39 1.76 9.70 -19.88
CA VAL A 39 3.02 9.08 -20.35
C VAL A 39 3.95 8.74 -19.18
N LYS A 40 4.09 9.66 -18.20
CA LYS A 40 4.92 9.45 -17.00
C LYS A 40 4.42 8.28 -16.15
N MET A 41 3.11 8.10 -16.01
CA MET A 41 2.53 6.94 -15.32
C MET A 41 2.88 5.62 -16.02
N ARG A 42 2.75 5.56 -17.35
CA ARG A 42 3.14 4.36 -18.13
C ARG A 42 4.64 4.09 -18.09
N GLN A 43 5.47 5.13 -18.05
CA GLN A 43 6.92 4.99 -17.85
C GLN A 43 7.26 4.46 -16.46
N ARG A 44 6.52 4.90 -15.43
CA ARG A 44 6.63 4.38 -14.08
C ARG A 44 6.18 2.92 -14.01
N ASP A 45 5.12 2.53 -14.70
CA ASP A 45 4.63 1.13 -14.75
C ASP A 45 5.71 0.15 -15.26
N LYS A 46 6.63 0.61 -16.13
CA LYS A 46 7.77 -0.20 -16.59
C LYS A 46 8.83 -0.45 -15.51
N LYS A 47 8.82 0.32 -14.41
CA LYS A 47 9.74 0.20 -13.28
C LYS A 47 9.11 -0.52 -12.07
N VAL A 48 7.88 -0.98 -12.23
CA VAL A 48 7.16 -1.70 -11.18
C VAL A 48 7.70 -3.11 -11.08
N VAL A 49 8.18 -3.49 -9.90
CA VAL A 49 8.75 -4.83 -9.65
C VAL A 49 7.69 -5.84 -9.23
N THR A 50 6.66 -5.40 -8.51
CA THR A 50 5.48 -6.19 -8.13
C THR A 50 4.26 -5.29 -8.00
N LYS A 51 3.05 -5.84 -8.10
CA LYS A 51 1.80 -5.10 -7.95
C LYS A 51 1.33 -4.98 -6.51
N THR A 52 1.68 -5.93 -5.63
CA THR A 52 1.08 -6.13 -4.30
C THR A 52 -0.45 -6.24 -4.34
N PHE A 53 -1.09 -6.48 -3.19
CA PHE A 53 -2.53 -6.63 -3.10
C PHE A 53 -3.32 -5.37 -3.46
N HIS A 54 -2.75 -4.16 -3.28
CA HIS A 54 -3.42 -2.91 -3.64
C HIS A 54 -3.31 -2.55 -5.12
N GLY A 55 -2.49 -3.27 -5.91
CA GLY A 55 -2.41 -3.15 -7.37
C GLY A 55 -1.75 -1.88 -7.91
N ALA A 56 -1.34 -0.95 -7.04
CA ALA A 56 -0.63 0.26 -7.44
C ALA A 56 0.86 -0.02 -7.73
N GLY A 57 1.40 -1.13 -7.23
CA GLY A 57 2.74 -1.62 -7.46
C GLY A 57 3.87 -0.87 -6.76
N LEU A 58 4.99 -1.58 -6.58
CA LEU A 58 6.19 -1.09 -5.91
C LEU A 58 7.28 -0.73 -6.92
N VAL A 59 8.02 0.33 -6.60
CA VAL A 59 9.23 0.72 -7.32
C VAL A 59 10.34 0.79 -6.28
N VAL A 60 11.39 0.00 -6.47
CA VAL A 60 12.62 0.01 -5.68
C VAL A 60 13.82 0.16 -6.62
N PRO A 61 14.98 0.62 -6.15
CA PRO A 61 16.20 0.57 -6.94
C PRO A 61 16.52 -0.89 -7.27
N VAL A 62 16.73 -1.20 -8.54
CA VAL A 62 17.23 -2.50 -9.01
C VAL A 62 18.47 -2.19 -9.85
N ASP A 63 19.59 -2.82 -9.51
CA ASP A 63 20.86 -2.60 -10.20
C ASP A 63 20.96 -3.43 -11.50
N LYS A 64 22.10 -3.37 -12.18
CA LYS A 64 22.34 -4.09 -13.44
C LYS A 64 22.46 -5.61 -13.29
N ASN A 65 22.57 -6.11 -12.06
CA ASN A 65 22.69 -7.52 -11.72
C ASN A 65 21.38 -8.05 -11.11
N ASP A 66 20.28 -7.30 -11.27
CA ASP A 66 18.96 -7.56 -10.70
C ASP A 66 18.90 -7.55 -9.16
N VAL A 67 19.87 -6.88 -8.49
CA VAL A 67 19.86 -6.70 -7.04
C VAL A 67 19.00 -5.51 -6.64
N GLY A 68 18.05 -5.75 -5.75
CA GLY A 68 17.12 -4.79 -5.16
C GLY A 68 15.73 -5.36 -4.88
N TYR A 69 15.35 -6.45 -5.57
CA TYR A 69 14.06 -7.13 -5.42
C TYR A 69 14.16 -8.60 -5.83
N ARG A 70 13.54 -9.47 -5.03
CA ARG A 70 13.21 -10.86 -5.38
C ARG A 70 11.77 -11.15 -4.98
N GLU A 71 11.14 -12.07 -5.69
CA GLU A 71 9.74 -12.46 -5.46
C GLU A 71 9.55 -13.23 -4.14
N LEU A 72 8.35 -13.14 -3.58
CA LEU A 72 7.92 -14.03 -2.50
C LEU A 72 7.88 -15.50 -2.99
N PRO A 73 8.09 -16.48 -2.10
CA PRO A 73 7.97 -17.90 -2.46
C PRO A 73 6.53 -18.33 -2.76
N GLU A 74 5.55 -17.48 -2.44
CA GLU A 74 4.12 -17.72 -2.60
C GLU A 74 3.51 -16.75 -3.62
N THR A 75 2.51 -17.22 -4.36
CA THR A 75 1.72 -16.33 -5.24
C THR A 75 0.78 -15.43 -4.42
N ASP A 76 0.34 -14.30 -4.97
CA ASP A 76 -0.69 -13.45 -4.33
C ASP A 76 -1.94 -14.24 -3.88
N ALA A 77 -2.35 -15.21 -4.70
CA ALA A 77 -3.54 -16.01 -4.42
C ALA A 77 -3.32 -16.95 -3.23
N ASP A 78 -2.13 -17.54 -3.13
CA ASP A 78 -1.77 -18.46 -2.05
C ASP A 78 -1.45 -17.70 -0.76
N LEU A 79 -0.77 -16.56 -0.83
CA LEU A 79 -0.58 -15.66 0.32
C LEU A 79 -1.94 -15.20 0.88
N LYS A 80 -2.94 -14.88 0.04
CA LYS A 80 -4.31 -14.58 0.51
C LYS A 80 -4.96 -15.77 1.22
N LYS A 81 -4.72 -17.00 0.77
CA LYS A 81 -5.23 -18.21 1.46
C LYS A 81 -4.55 -18.42 2.80
N ILE A 82 -3.23 -18.22 2.89
CA ILE A 82 -2.47 -18.26 4.15
C ILE A 82 -3.03 -17.23 5.12
N CYS A 83 -3.19 -15.98 4.69
CA CYS A 83 -3.77 -14.93 5.52
C CYS A 83 -5.19 -15.28 5.98
N LYS A 84 -6.02 -15.85 5.10
CA LYS A 84 -7.38 -16.30 5.45
C LYS A 84 -7.36 -17.39 6.51
N ALA A 85 -6.49 -18.38 6.39
CA ALA A 85 -6.37 -19.46 7.38
C ALA A 85 -5.98 -18.94 8.77
N ILE A 86 -5.12 -17.92 8.83
CA ILE A 86 -4.72 -17.27 10.10
C ILE A 86 -5.90 -16.50 10.73
N VAL A 87 -6.63 -15.73 9.93
CA VAL A 87 -7.75 -14.91 10.43
C VAL A 87 -8.93 -15.78 10.85
N ASP A 88 -9.21 -16.86 10.13
CA ASP A 88 -10.34 -17.75 10.39
C ASP A 88 -10.04 -18.86 11.42
N ALA A 89 -8.80 -18.96 11.92
CA ALA A 89 -8.41 -19.97 12.90
C ALA A 89 -9.27 -19.89 14.17
N ALA A 90 -9.76 -21.04 14.66
CA ALA A 90 -10.74 -21.10 15.74
C ALA A 90 -10.13 -20.88 17.13
N SER A 91 -8.81 -20.99 17.25
CA SER A 91 -8.07 -20.76 18.49
C SER A 91 -6.70 -20.14 18.24
N ASP A 92 -6.09 -19.58 19.28
CA ASP A 92 -4.74 -19.02 19.21
C ASP A 92 -3.69 -20.11 18.91
N GLU A 93 -3.90 -21.35 19.36
CA GLU A 93 -3.01 -22.47 19.06
C GLU A 93 -3.05 -22.83 17.56
N GLU A 94 -4.24 -22.92 16.99
CA GLU A 94 -4.41 -23.14 15.54
C GLU A 94 -3.84 -21.98 14.74
N ARG A 95 -4.04 -20.74 15.21
CA ARG A 95 -3.50 -19.55 14.56
C ARG A 95 -1.99 -19.54 14.57
N LEU A 96 -1.36 -19.92 15.69
CA LEU A 96 0.09 -20.03 15.79
C LEU A 96 0.66 -21.04 14.78
N LYS A 97 -0.02 -22.18 14.58
CA LYS A 97 0.34 -23.16 13.55
C LYS A 97 0.15 -22.59 12.13
N ALA A 98 -0.96 -21.90 11.89
CA ALA A 98 -1.23 -21.25 10.61
C ALA A 98 -0.26 -20.10 10.28
N PHE A 99 0.43 -19.53 11.27
CA PHE A 99 1.47 -18.52 11.08
C PHE A 99 2.81 -19.07 10.58
N ALA A 100 3.04 -20.39 10.60
CA ALA A 100 4.32 -20.98 10.23
C ALA A 100 4.83 -20.54 8.83
N PRO A 101 3.99 -20.49 7.76
CA PRO A 101 4.44 -20.02 6.45
C PRO A 101 4.85 -18.54 6.44
N ILE A 102 4.20 -17.69 7.26
CA ILE A 102 4.58 -16.28 7.40
C ILE A 102 5.95 -16.17 8.07
N GLN A 103 6.22 -16.98 9.10
CA GLN A 103 7.52 -16.99 9.79
C GLN A 103 8.66 -17.45 8.87
N GLU A 104 8.39 -18.44 8.01
CA GLU A 104 9.33 -18.90 6.99
C GLU A 104 9.62 -17.80 5.97
N MET A 105 8.59 -17.14 5.43
CA MET A 105 8.76 -15.99 4.54
C MET A 105 9.51 -14.83 5.19
N MET A 106 9.28 -14.55 6.48
CA MET A 106 10.05 -13.54 7.22
C MET A 106 11.53 -13.91 7.30
N THR A 107 11.85 -15.20 7.43
CA THR A 107 13.23 -15.68 7.44
C THR A 107 13.88 -15.47 6.08
N PHE A 108 13.19 -15.78 4.98
CA PHE A 108 13.68 -15.48 3.63
C PHE A 108 13.84 -13.98 3.37
N VAL A 109 12.97 -13.15 3.92
CA VAL A 109 13.12 -11.69 3.87
C VAL A 109 14.41 -11.23 4.57
N GLN A 110 14.82 -11.86 5.67
CA GLN A 110 16.10 -11.51 6.30
C GLN A 110 17.28 -11.84 5.38
N PHE A 111 17.29 -13.02 4.74
CA PHE A 111 18.31 -13.36 3.74
C PHE A 111 18.30 -12.39 2.56
N ALA A 112 17.11 -11.99 2.09
CA ALA A 112 16.98 -10.99 1.03
C ALA A 112 17.54 -9.63 1.47
N ASN A 113 17.30 -9.20 2.71
CA ASN A 113 17.85 -7.96 3.23
C ASN A 113 19.37 -7.99 3.32
N ASP A 114 19.97 -9.09 3.79
CA ASP A 114 21.44 -9.25 3.83
C ASP A 114 22.05 -9.20 2.42
N GLU A 115 21.31 -9.66 1.41
CA GLU A 115 21.67 -9.65 -0.01
C GLU A 115 21.18 -8.38 -0.76
N CYS A 116 20.73 -7.35 -0.02
CA CYS A 116 20.25 -6.06 -0.52
C CYS A 116 18.95 -6.07 -1.37
N ASP A 117 18.20 -7.17 -1.36
CA ASP A 117 16.89 -7.31 -1.99
C ASP A 117 15.75 -6.81 -1.09
N TYR A 118 15.86 -5.56 -0.65
CA TYR A 118 14.93 -4.92 0.29
C TYR A 118 13.47 -4.88 -0.18
N GLY A 119 13.25 -4.97 -1.50
CA GLY A 119 11.92 -4.99 -2.09
C GLY A 119 11.05 -6.17 -1.64
N MET A 120 11.64 -7.33 -1.30
CA MET A 120 10.90 -8.52 -0.87
C MET A 120 10.19 -8.28 0.48
N GLY A 121 10.91 -7.71 1.45
CA GLY A 121 10.34 -7.36 2.75
C GLY A 121 9.28 -6.26 2.66
N LEU A 122 9.47 -5.31 1.74
CA LEU A 122 8.49 -4.26 1.48
C LEU A 122 7.18 -4.85 0.90
N GLU A 123 7.27 -5.80 -0.03
CA GLU A 123 6.11 -6.49 -0.61
C GLU A 123 5.33 -7.28 0.45
N LEU A 124 6.00 -8.19 1.16
CA LEU A 124 5.34 -9.03 2.18
C LEU A 124 4.65 -8.16 3.24
N GLY A 125 5.35 -7.14 3.74
CA GLY A 125 4.78 -6.21 4.72
C GLY A 125 3.56 -5.47 4.17
N MET A 126 3.61 -5.04 2.91
CA MET A 126 2.51 -4.31 2.26
C MET A 126 1.30 -5.19 2.02
N ASP A 127 1.50 -6.43 1.59
CA ASP A 127 0.40 -7.38 1.37
C ASP A 127 -0.31 -7.73 2.68
N LEU A 128 0.45 -7.95 3.76
CA LEU A 128 -0.11 -8.15 5.10
C LEU A 128 -0.86 -6.91 5.60
N PHE A 129 -0.33 -5.72 5.37
CA PHE A 129 -1.00 -4.46 5.70
C PHE A 129 -2.32 -4.30 4.91
N CYS A 130 -2.31 -4.61 3.62
CA CYS A 130 -3.48 -4.54 2.73
C CYS A 130 -4.52 -5.62 3.01
N TYR A 131 -4.12 -6.76 3.57
CA TYR A 131 -5.08 -7.76 4.03
C TYR A 131 -5.95 -7.22 5.18
N GLY A 132 -5.39 -6.33 6.01
CA GLY A 132 -6.17 -5.48 6.93
C GLY A 132 -6.51 -6.08 8.29
N SER A 133 -6.05 -7.29 8.60
CA SER A 133 -6.31 -7.89 9.92
C SER A 133 -5.30 -7.45 10.99
N HIS A 134 -5.79 -7.18 12.20
CA HIS A 134 -4.97 -6.78 13.35
C HIS A 134 -3.94 -7.84 13.74
N TYR A 135 -4.17 -9.13 13.45
CA TYR A 135 -3.21 -10.21 13.67
C TYR A 135 -1.88 -9.99 12.93
N PHE A 136 -1.88 -9.19 11.85
CA PHE A 136 -0.69 -8.92 11.06
C PHE A 136 0.03 -7.63 11.45
N HIS A 137 -0.53 -6.78 12.33
CA HIS A 137 0.06 -5.47 12.65
C HIS A 137 1.49 -5.60 13.19
N LYS A 138 1.74 -6.60 14.05
CA LYS A 138 3.08 -6.85 14.62
C LYS A 138 4.09 -7.21 13.53
N VAL A 139 3.73 -8.12 12.63
CA VAL A 139 4.62 -8.58 11.55
C VAL A 139 4.84 -7.47 10.52
N ALA A 140 3.78 -6.78 10.10
CA ALA A 140 3.89 -5.63 9.21
C ALA A 140 4.75 -4.52 9.82
N GLY A 141 4.64 -4.28 11.14
CA GLY A 141 5.47 -3.33 11.89
C GLY A 141 6.94 -3.74 12.05
N GLN A 142 7.28 -5.02 11.85
CA GLN A 142 8.67 -5.48 11.79
C GLN A 142 9.25 -5.34 10.37
N LEU A 143 8.42 -5.58 9.35
CA LEU A 143 8.85 -5.59 7.95
C LEU A 143 8.90 -4.19 7.33
N LEU A 144 7.81 -3.42 7.42
CA LEU A 144 7.65 -2.18 6.67
C LEU A 144 8.59 -1.07 7.14
N PRO A 145 8.73 -0.75 8.44
CA PRO A 145 9.67 0.27 8.88
C PRO A 145 11.12 -0.06 8.50
N LEU A 146 11.54 -1.32 8.69
CA LEU A 146 12.87 -1.79 8.33
C LEU A 146 13.11 -1.65 6.81
N ALA A 147 12.19 -2.16 5.98
CA ALA A 147 12.33 -2.07 4.52
C ALA A 147 12.39 -0.62 4.04
N TYR A 148 11.55 0.27 4.59
CA TYR A 148 11.61 1.70 4.27
C TYR A 148 12.94 2.34 4.67
N ASN A 149 13.47 2.03 5.85
CA ASN A 149 14.76 2.57 6.31
C ASN A 149 15.94 2.06 5.47
N LEU A 150 15.92 0.77 5.07
CA LEU A 150 16.92 0.20 4.16
C LEU A 150 16.86 0.87 2.78
N LEU A 151 15.66 1.19 2.30
CA LEU A 151 15.42 1.94 1.06
C LEU A 151 15.62 3.47 1.19
N LYS A 152 16.04 3.98 2.35
CA LYS A 152 16.22 5.42 2.63
C LYS A 152 14.93 6.23 2.45
N ARG A 153 13.82 5.70 2.98
CA ARG A 153 12.47 6.28 2.95
C ARG A 153 11.93 6.48 4.37
N ASP A 154 12.72 7.11 5.23
CA ASP A 154 12.48 7.15 6.69
C ASP A 154 11.12 7.77 7.06
N LEU A 155 10.63 8.74 6.27
CA LEU A 155 9.29 9.31 6.46
C LEU A 155 8.18 8.25 6.34
N PHE A 156 8.31 7.29 5.41
CA PHE A 156 7.33 6.21 5.26
C PHE A 156 7.41 5.20 6.40
N ALA A 157 8.61 4.96 6.96
CA ALA A 157 8.76 4.17 8.18
C ALA A 157 7.99 4.82 9.34
N LYS A 158 8.15 6.14 9.53
CA LYS A 158 7.42 6.86 10.58
C LYS A 158 5.89 6.82 10.37
N ILE A 159 5.43 7.07 9.14
CA ILE A 159 3.99 7.01 8.80
C ILE A 159 3.42 5.64 9.12
N ILE A 160 4.09 4.55 8.72
CA ILE A 160 3.55 3.21 8.94
C ILE A 160 3.58 2.79 10.41
N GLU A 161 4.59 3.22 11.18
CA GLU A 161 4.65 3.00 12.63
C GLU A 161 3.45 3.66 13.33
N ASP A 162 3.25 4.95 13.07
CA ASP A 162 2.15 5.73 13.68
C ASP A 162 0.78 5.18 13.24
N HIS A 163 0.64 4.83 11.96
CA HIS A 163 -0.60 4.29 11.42
C HIS A 163 -0.92 2.89 11.99
N LEU A 164 0.06 1.99 12.11
CA LEU A 164 -0.18 0.67 12.72
C LEU A 164 -0.48 0.76 14.21
N ALA A 165 0.06 1.75 14.92
CA ALA A 165 -0.24 2.01 16.32
C ALA A 165 -1.66 2.54 16.53
N SER A 166 -2.19 3.30 15.58
CA SER A 166 -3.52 3.92 15.66
C SER A 166 -4.30 3.79 14.35
N ARG A 167 -4.60 2.55 13.95
CA ARG A 167 -5.33 2.24 12.71
C ARG A 167 -6.84 2.30 12.92
N SER A 168 -7.37 3.53 13.01
CA SER A 168 -8.80 3.80 13.21
C SER A 168 -9.60 3.80 11.90
N GLU A 169 -10.89 3.50 11.97
CA GLU A 169 -11.86 3.77 10.89
C GLU A 169 -12.34 5.23 10.89
N GLU A 170 -12.19 5.93 12.03
CA GLU A 170 -12.42 7.36 12.19
C GLU A 170 -11.08 8.10 12.30
N ASP A 171 -10.75 8.89 11.28
CA ASP A 171 -9.40 9.40 11.01
C ASP A 171 -9.34 10.94 10.86
N ILE A 172 -10.34 11.65 11.40
CA ILE A 172 -10.36 13.12 11.47
C ILE A 172 -9.73 13.58 12.79
N ASP A 173 -8.44 13.93 12.75
CA ASP A 173 -7.69 14.42 13.91
C ASP A 173 -8.27 15.71 14.54
N GLN A 174 -9.00 16.53 13.77
CA GLN A 174 -9.58 17.79 14.24
C GLN A 174 -10.64 17.63 15.34
N LEU A 175 -11.08 16.39 15.60
CA LEU A 175 -12.04 16.05 16.66
C LEU A 175 -11.36 15.48 17.91
N ALA A 176 -10.09 15.09 17.83
CA ALA A 176 -9.30 14.68 18.97
C ALA A 176 -8.90 15.95 19.74
N GLY A 177 -9.52 16.19 20.89
CA GLY A 177 -9.20 17.34 21.74
C GLY A 177 -7.70 17.42 22.03
N GLU A 178 -7.17 18.65 22.11
CA GLU A 178 -5.78 18.88 22.51
C GLU A 178 -5.46 18.06 23.77
N PRO A 179 -4.37 17.27 23.79
CA PRO A 179 -3.96 16.61 25.01
C PRO A 179 -3.68 17.70 26.04
N ALA A 180 -4.42 17.66 27.15
CA ALA A 180 -4.18 18.54 28.27
C ALA A 180 -2.73 18.36 28.73
N VAL A 181 -1.94 19.41 28.58
CA VAL A 181 -0.60 19.50 29.13
C VAL A 181 -0.75 19.49 30.66
N LEU A 182 -0.40 18.36 31.30
CA LEU A 182 -0.20 18.26 32.75
C LEU A 182 1.27 18.48 33.09
#